data_AF-A0A1V5L6A6-F1
#
_entry.id   AF-A0A1V5L6A6-F1
#
_cell.length_a   1.000
_cell.length_b   1.000
_cell.length_c   1.000
_cell.angle_alpha   90.00
_cell.angle_beta   90.00
_cell.angle_gamma   90.00
#
_symmetry.space_group_name_H-M   'P 1'
#
loop_
_entity.id
_entity.type
_entity.pdbx_description
1 polymer ?
#
loop_
_entity_poly.entity_id
_entity_poly.type
_entity_poly.pdbx_seq_one_letter_code
_entity_poly.pdbx_strand_id
1 'polypeptide(L)'
;MGIGFAYSGIENLLITGDVALSQWSAWDVIEVNDDDGNKINELTMNWEDGIRAGLALEYSLALANAKLRASFYSEPAAPVAETMNPTIPDINRRNVVVLGFGLPVGPFEAGLMYEHMFIGDKTVEWSPETPPFHNLGGLYTMTVNNIMFGLDYNF
;
A
#
# COMPACT_ATOMS: atom_id res chain seq x y z
N MET A 1 4.08 8.27 10.86
CA MET A 1 5.18 7.86 11.77
C MET A 1 5.28 6.34 11.76
N GLY A 2 6.48 5.76 11.84
CA GLY A 2 6.62 4.30 11.86
C GLY A 2 7.75 3.82 12.74
N ILE A 3 7.65 2.59 13.22
CA ILE A 3 8.66 1.87 13.99
C ILE A 3 8.78 0.45 13.44
N GLY A 4 9.98 -0.11 13.46
CA GLY A 4 10.21 -1.48 13.04
C GLY A 4 11.36 -2.12 13.80
N PHE A 5 11.49 -3.43 13.60
CA PHE A 5 12.58 -4.24 14.14
C PHE A 5 13.15 -5.15 13.05
N ALA A 6 14.40 -5.58 13.28
CA ALA A 6 15.07 -6.60 12.50
C ALA A 6 15.78 -7.57 13.45
N TYR A 7 15.64 -8.87 13.20
CA TYR A 7 16.23 -9.93 14.01
C TYR A 7 16.88 -10.98 13.11
N SER A 8 18.19 -11.15 13.28
CA SER A 8 19.03 -12.10 12.52
C SER A 8 19.71 -13.12 13.43
N GLY A 9 19.10 -13.43 14.59
CA GLY A 9 19.68 -14.37 15.57
C GLY A 9 19.54 -15.85 15.18
N ILE A 10 18.87 -16.14 14.05
CA ILE A 10 18.74 -17.48 13.48
C ILE A 10 19.60 -17.54 12.22
N GLU A 11 20.41 -18.59 12.10
CA GLU A 11 21.30 -18.78 10.95
C GLU A 11 20.50 -18.74 9.64
N ASN A 12 20.99 -17.96 8.68
CA ASN A 12 20.40 -17.78 7.35
C ASN A 12 18.99 -17.17 7.32
N LEU A 13 18.44 -16.72 8.45
CA LEU A 13 17.09 -16.16 8.53
C LEU A 13 17.12 -14.74 9.12
N LEU A 14 16.62 -13.79 8.35
CA LEU A 14 16.29 -12.44 8.80
C LEU A 14 14.79 -12.32 8.95
N ILE A 15 14.36 -11.88 10.13
CA ILE A 15 12.97 -11.55 10.43
C ILE A 15 12.88 -10.04 10.59
N THR A 16 11.96 -9.39 9.87
CA THR A 16 11.68 -7.98 10.05
C THR A 16 10.19 -7.77 10.29
N GLY A 17 9.85 -6.71 11.02
CA GLY A 17 8.47 -6.30 11.20
C GLY A 17 8.39 -4.80 11.44
N ASP A 18 7.27 -4.21 11.05
CA ASP A 18 7.04 -2.78 11.15
C ASP A 18 5.57 -2.45 11.42
N VAL A 19 5.37 -1.27 12.01
CA VAL A 19 4.07 -0.62 12.19
C VAL A 19 4.22 0.84 11.77
N ALA A 20 3.32 1.32 10.93
CA ALA A 20 3.31 2.70 10.45
C ALA A 20 1.90 3.31 10.57
N LEU A 21 1.83 4.49 11.18
CA LEU A 21 0.65 5.36 11.22
C LEU A 21 0.73 6.39 10.09
N SER A 22 -0.32 6.45 9.29
CA SER A 22 -0.58 7.48 8.28
C SER A 22 -1.68 8.43 8.78
N GLN A 23 -1.36 9.72 8.86
CA GLN A 23 -2.31 10.78 9.25
C GLN A 23 -3.08 11.27 8.01
N TRP A 24 -4.02 10.47 7.55
CA TRP A 24 -4.85 10.80 6.38
C TRP A 24 -5.93 11.85 6.70
N SER A 25 -6.31 11.98 7.97
CA SER A 25 -7.23 13.01 8.45
C SER A 25 -6.72 14.44 8.27
N ALA A 26 -5.45 14.63 7.91
CA ALA A 26 -4.95 15.93 7.47
C ALA A 26 -5.48 16.34 6.09
N TRP A 27 -6.08 15.41 5.33
CA TRP A 27 -6.61 15.62 3.98
C TRP A 27 -8.14 15.60 4.02
N ASP A 28 -8.73 16.69 4.48
CA ASP A 28 -10.20 16.85 4.50
C ASP A 28 -10.74 17.32 3.15
N VAL A 29 -10.02 18.25 2.50
CA VAL A 29 -10.43 18.87 1.22
C VAL A 29 -9.22 19.08 0.33
N ILE A 30 -9.33 18.67 -0.93
CA ILE A 30 -8.38 19.02 -1.99
C ILE A 30 -8.99 20.16 -2.79
N GLU A 31 -8.45 21.36 -2.64
CA GLU A 31 -8.91 22.53 -3.41
C GLU A 31 -8.38 22.50 -4.84
N VAL A 32 -9.25 22.84 -5.79
CA VAL A 32 -8.90 23.02 -7.19
C VAL A 32 -9.01 24.51 -7.47
N ASN A 33 -7.87 25.11 -7.82
CA ASN A 33 -7.75 26.54 -8.07
C ASN A 33 -7.44 26.81 -9.55
N ASP A 34 -7.82 27.98 -10.06
CA ASP A 34 -7.36 28.49 -11.36
C ASP A 34 -5.92 29.03 -11.28
N ASP A 35 -5.38 29.49 -12.42
CA ASP A 35 -4.03 30.03 -12.52
C ASP A 35 -3.83 31.32 -11.68
N ASP A 36 -4.92 32.03 -11.37
CA ASP A 36 -4.94 33.24 -10.55
C ASP A 36 -5.09 32.93 -9.05
N GLY A 37 -5.24 31.64 -8.69
CA GLY A 37 -5.39 31.17 -7.31
C GLY A 37 -6.82 31.22 -6.77
N ASN A 38 -7.82 31.50 -7.60
CA ASN A 38 -9.22 31.45 -7.19
C ASN A 38 -9.72 30.00 -7.18
N LYS A 39 -10.45 29.64 -6.12
CA LYS A 39 -11.07 28.32 -5.98
C LYS A 39 -12.18 28.13 -7.02
N ILE A 40 -12.02 27.11 -7.85
CA ILE A 40 -12.99 26.72 -8.89
C ILE A 40 -13.75 25.43 -8.54
N ASN A 41 -13.16 24.55 -7.73
CA ASN A 41 -13.81 23.33 -7.26
C ASN A 41 -13.12 22.80 -5.99
N GLU A 42 -13.68 21.76 -5.39
CA GLU A 42 -13.04 21.02 -4.31
C GLU A 42 -13.40 19.54 -4.35
N LEU A 43 -12.50 18.70 -3.84
CA LEU A 43 -12.80 17.31 -3.52
C LEU A 43 -12.83 17.15 -2.01
N THR A 44 -14.01 16.94 -1.45
CA THR A 44 -14.20 16.59 -0.03
C THR A 44 -13.83 15.12 0.17
N MET A 45 -12.85 14.86 1.04
CA MET A 45 -12.29 13.53 1.26
C MET A 45 -12.63 12.98 2.64
N ASN A 46 -12.51 13.76 3.72
CA ASN A 46 -12.79 13.32 5.11
C ASN A 46 -12.16 11.96 5.44
N TRP A 47 -10.90 11.74 5.05
CA TRP A 47 -10.25 10.45 5.20
C TRP A 47 -9.87 10.16 6.64
N GLU A 48 -9.90 8.88 7.00
CA GLU A 48 -9.52 8.43 8.34
C GLU A 48 -8.07 7.94 8.39
N ASP A 49 -7.41 8.23 9.52
CA ASP A 49 -6.07 7.77 9.80
C ASP A 49 -5.97 6.24 9.74
N GLY A 50 -4.83 5.75 9.25
CA GLY A 50 -4.62 4.32 9.03
C GLY A 50 -3.34 3.82 9.68
N ILE A 51 -3.42 2.60 10.25
CA ILE A 51 -2.23 1.88 10.70
C ILE A 51 -1.97 0.71 9.76
N ARG A 52 -0.77 0.70 9.18
CA ARG A 52 -0.19 -0.44 8.48
C ARG A 52 0.67 -1.24 9.44
N ALA A 53 0.57 -2.56 9.41
CA ALA A 53 1.47 -3.45 10.13
C ALA A 53 1.93 -4.59 9.21
N GLY A 54 3.21 -4.94 9.29
CA GLY A 54 3.84 -5.92 8.41
C GLY A 54 4.84 -6.81 9.13
N LEU A 55 5.03 -8.00 8.56
CA LEU A 55 6.07 -8.97 8.92
C LEU A 55 6.69 -9.51 7.64
N ALA A 56 8.01 -9.61 7.60
CA ALA A 56 8.74 -10.18 6.49
C ALA A 56 9.84 -11.14 6.96
N LEU A 57 10.15 -12.08 6.08
CA LEU A 57 11.19 -13.08 6.23
C LEU A 57 12.10 -13.02 5.01
N GLU A 58 13.40 -13.03 5.23
CA GLU A 58 14.41 -13.28 4.22
C GLU A 58 15.24 -14.51 4.62
N TYR A 59 15.29 -15.50 3.74
CA TYR A 59 16.09 -16.71 3.94
C TYR A 59 17.22 -16.78 2.91
N SER A 60 18.45 -16.91 3.39
CA SER A 60 19.65 -17.06 2.57
C SER A 60 19.87 -18.53 2.22
N LEU A 61 19.90 -18.84 0.93
CA LEU A 61 20.19 -20.16 0.39
C LEU A 61 21.70 -20.34 0.25
N ALA A 62 22.19 -21.50 0.68
CA ALA A 62 23.60 -21.88 0.48
C ALA A 62 23.98 -21.98 -1.02
N LEU A 63 23.00 -22.25 -1.90
CA LEU A 63 23.22 -22.26 -3.33
C LEU A 63 23.39 -20.83 -3.86
N ALA A 64 24.62 -20.48 -4.27
CA ALA A 64 24.98 -19.20 -4.86
C ALA A 64 24.63 -17.96 -4.01
N ASN A 65 24.44 -18.11 -2.70
CA ASN A 65 23.99 -17.06 -1.79
C ASN A 65 22.68 -16.38 -2.24
N ALA A 66 21.82 -17.13 -2.93
CA ALA A 66 20.51 -16.63 -3.33
C ALA A 66 19.62 -16.35 -2.11
N LYS A 67 18.63 -15.48 -2.25
CA LYS A 67 17.74 -15.07 -1.16
C LYS A 67 16.29 -15.34 -1.54
N LEU A 68 15.53 -15.94 -0.64
CA LEU A 68 14.08 -16.05 -0.73
C LEU A 68 13.45 -15.05 0.24
N ARG A 69 12.46 -14.30 -0.23
CA ARG A 69 11.76 -13.29 0.56
C ARG A 69 10.27 -13.59 0.55
N ALA A 70 9.65 -13.44 1.71
CA ALA A 70 8.20 -13.48 1.84
C ALA A 70 7.76 -12.43 2.86
N SER A 71 6.70 -11.70 2.56
CA SER A 71 6.12 -10.76 3.50
C SER A 71 4.60 -10.76 3.47
N PHE A 72 4.03 -10.33 4.58
CA PHE A 72 2.62 -10.02 4.71
C PHE A 72 2.46 -8.67 5.40
N TYR A 73 1.55 -7.83 4.91
CA TYR A 73 1.11 -6.64 5.63
C TYR A 73 -0.38 -6.40 5.46
N SER A 74 -0.96 -5.65 6.41
CA SER A 74 -2.35 -5.20 6.35
C SER A 74 -2.46 -3.73 6.69
N GLU A 75 -3.31 -3.01 5.96
CA GLU A 75 -3.62 -1.60 6.20
C GLU A 75 -5.09 -1.28 5.85
N PRO A 76 -5.77 -0.43 6.64
CA PRO A 76 -7.12 0.03 6.29
C PRO A 76 -7.11 0.91 5.03
N ALA A 77 -8.27 1.03 4.40
CA ALA A 77 -8.52 2.09 3.42
C ALA A 77 -8.66 3.43 4.16
N ALA A 78 -8.17 4.51 3.57
CA ALA A 78 -8.37 5.86 4.09
C ALA A 78 -9.78 6.44 3.76
N PRO A 79 -10.38 6.17 2.58
CA PRO A 79 -11.71 6.70 2.25
C PRO A 79 -12.88 6.17 3.08
N VAL A 80 -13.71 7.11 3.53
CA VAL A 80 -15.01 6.85 4.16
C VAL A 80 -16.12 6.75 3.11
N ALA A 81 -17.29 6.20 3.46
CA ALA A 81 -18.35 5.91 2.49
C ALA A 81 -19.02 7.18 1.93
N GLU A 82 -19.02 8.25 2.72
CA GLU A 82 -19.66 9.56 2.49
C GLU A 82 -18.96 10.39 1.42
N THR A 83 -17.69 10.08 1.16
CA THR A 83 -16.83 10.78 0.18
C THR A 83 -16.19 9.83 -0.84
N MET A 84 -16.49 8.53 -0.75
CA MET A 84 -15.94 7.52 -1.64
C MET A 84 -16.38 7.78 -3.08
N ASN A 85 -15.38 7.84 -3.97
CA ASN A 85 -15.60 7.99 -5.39
C ASN A 85 -14.49 7.27 -6.19
N PRO A 86 -14.69 6.97 -7.49
CA PRO A 86 -13.72 6.24 -8.29
C PRO A 86 -12.41 6.98 -8.60
N THR A 87 -12.29 8.27 -8.26
CA THR A 87 -11.11 9.09 -8.60
C THR A 87 -9.87 8.59 -7.88
N ILE A 88 -10.01 8.16 -6.62
CA ILE A 88 -8.94 7.53 -5.85
C ILE A 88 -9.43 6.15 -5.42
N PRO A 89 -9.03 5.09 -6.14
CA PRO A 89 -9.56 3.75 -5.90
C PRO A 89 -8.86 3.07 -4.71
N ASP A 90 -9.19 3.50 -3.48
CA ASP A 90 -8.81 2.82 -2.23
C ASP A 90 -10.06 2.28 -1.54
N ILE A 91 -10.54 1.14 -2.03
CA ILE A 91 -11.91 0.71 -1.77
C ILE A 91 -12.12 0.01 -0.43
N ASN A 92 -11.08 -0.64 0.12
CA ASN A 92 -11.21 -1.43 1.35
C ASN A 92 -9.84 -1.76 1.95
N ARG A 93 -9.84 -2.40 3.12
CA ARG A 93 -8.62 -2.92 3.76
C ARG A 93 -7.83 -3.78 2.79
N ARG A 94 -6.55 -3.46 2.68
CA ARG A 94 -5.57 -4.14 1.86
C ARG A 94 -4.84 -5.15 2.72
N ASN A 95 -4.92 -6.43 2.37
CA ASN A 95 -4.07 -7.48 2.92
C ASN A 95 -3.15 -7.94 1.80
N VAL A 96 -1.85 -7.87 2.01
CA VAL A 96 -0.88 -7.99 0.92
C VAL A 96 0.11 -9.08 1.21
N VAL A 97 0.34 -9.94 0.23
CA VAL A 97 1.40 -10.94 0.24
C VAL A 97 2.42 -10.57 -0.82
N VAL A 98 3.70 -10.57 -0.44
CA VAL A 98 4.82 -10.39 -1.36
C VAL A 98 5.72 -11.62 -1.30
N LEU A 99 6.12 -12.12 -2.46
CA LEU A 99 7.14 -13.16 -2.63
C LEU A 99 8.29 -12.58 -3.43
N GLY A 100 9.51 -12.93 -3.08
CA GLY A 100 10.71 -12.41 -3.74
C GLY A 100 11.83 -13.43 -3.84
N PHE A 101 12.66 -13.25 -4.86
CA PHE A 101 13.87 -14.01 -5.10
C PHE A 101 15.00 -13.04 -5.46
N GLY A 102 16.16 -13.21 -4.83
CA GLY A 102 17.39 -12.49 -5.14
C GLY A 102 18.49 -13.46 -5.55
N LEU A 103 19.20 -13.15 -6.62
CA LEU A 103 20.31 -13.95 -7.14
C LEU A 103 21.55 -13.08 -7.32
N PRO A 104 22.64 -13.35 -6.58
CA PRO A 104 23.94 -12.75 -6.85
C PRO A 104 24.49 -13.21 -8.21
N VAL A 105 24.87 -12.26 -9.06
CA VAL A 105 25.48 -12.48 -10.38
C VAL A 105 26.70 -11.58 -10.52
N GLY A 106 27.86 -12.09 -10.09
CA GLY A 106 29.11 -11.32 -10.08
C GLY A 106 29.02 -10.13 -9.10
N PRO A 107 29.28 -8.89 -9.54
CA PRO A 107 29.15 -7.72 -8.67
C PRO A 107 27.70 -7.23 -8.51
N PHE A 108 26.74 -7.89 -9.16
CA PHE A 108 25.33 -7.52 -9.11
C PHE A 108 24.48 -8.47 -8.23
N GLU A 109 23.36 -8.00 -7.69
CA GLU A 109 22.24 -8.83 -7.22
C GLU A 109 21.03 -8.55 -8.11
N ALA A 110 20.52 -9.57 -8.80
CA ALA A 110 19.28 -9.48 -9.57
C ALA A 110 18.11 -9.93 -8.70
N GLY A 111 17.07 -9.10 -8.61
CA GLY A 111 15.87 -9.34 -7.81
C GLY A 111 14.62 -9.48 -8.65
N LEU A 112 13.75 -10.42 -8.30
CA LEU A 112 12.38 -10.53 -8.81
C LEU A 112 11.43 -10.60 -7.62
N MET A 113 10.35 -9.83 -7.64
CA MET A 113 9.30 -9.85 -6.63
C MET A 113 7.92 -9.88 -7.29
N TYR A 114 7.00 -10.58 -6.65
CA TYR A 114 5.59 -10.62 -6.97
C TYR A 114 4.79 -10.22 -5.74
N GLU A 115 3.86 -9.29 -5.91
CA GLU A 115 2.93 -8.86 -4.88
C GLU A 115 1.49 -9.11 -5.35
N HIS A 116 0.68 -9.65 -4.45
CA HIS A 116 -0.76 -9.74 -4.62
C HIS A 116 -1.47 -9.06 -3.45
N MET A 117 -2.41 -8.18 -3.78
CA MET A 117 -3.20 -7.43 -2.80
C MET A 117 -4.63 -7.96 -2.79
N PHE A 118 -5.02 -8.52 -1.65
CA PHE A 118 -6.38 -8.95 -1.37
C PHE A 118 -7.18 -7.76 -0.82
N ILE A 119 -8.21 -7.36 -1.57
CA ILE A 119 -9.09 -6.25 -1.24
C ILE A 119 -10.51 -6.77 -1.37
N GLY A 120 -11.27 -6.72 -0.28
CA GLY A 120 -12.67 -7.13 -0.29
C GLY A 120 -13.52 -6.12 -1.06
N ASP A 121 -14.55 -6.60 -1.74
CA ASP A 121 -15.56 -5.75 -2.36
C ASP A 121 -16.19 -4.80 -1.32
N LYS A 122 -16.56 -3.60 -1.76
CA LYS A 122 -17.28 -2.62 -0.92
C LYS A 122 -18.50 -2.12 -1.68
N THR A 123 -19.67 -2.28 -1.05
CA THR A 123 -20.89 -1.58 -1.48
C THR A 123 -20.94 -0.24 -0.77
N VAL A 124 -21.05 0.84 -1.55
CA VAL A 124 -21.30 2.19 -1.05
C VAL A 124 -22.74 2.53 -1.38
N GLU A 125 -23.54 2.81 -0.35
CA GLU A 125 -24.88 3.34 -0.54
C GLU A 125 -24.79 4.78 -1.05
N TRP A 126 -25.57 5.10 -2.07
CA TRP A 126 -25.64 6.47 -2.56
C TRP A 126 -26.37 7.32 -1.51
N SER A 127 -25.71 8.37 -1.01
CA SER A 127 -26.32 9.31 -0.06
C SER A 127 -26.34 10.73 -0.62
N PRO A 128 -27.33 11.06 -1.48
CA PRO A 128 -27.48 12.41 -2.00
C PRO A 128 -28.22 13.28 -0.98
N GLU A 129 -27.55 13.80 0.04
CA GLU A 129 -28.21 14.71 1.00
C GLU A 129 -28.43 16.12 0.40
N THR A 130 -27.43 16.67 -0.29
CA THR A 130 -27.53 17.94 -1.04
C THR A 130 -26.40 18.03 -2.07
N PRO A 131 -26.62 18.58 -3.29
CA PRO A 131 -25.52 18.86 -4.22
C PRO A 131 -24.49 19.83 -3.61
N PRO A 132 -23.18 19.63 -3.87
CA PRO A 132 -22.59 18.60 -4.70
C PRO A 132 -22.58 17.22 -4.02
N PHE A 133 -22.79 16.15 -4.80
CA PHE A 133 -22.70 14.78 -4.26
C PHE A 133 -21.24 14.45 -3.97
N HIS A 134 -20.94 14.08 -2.73
CA HIS A 134 -19.57 13.78 -2.30
C HIS A 134 -19.21 12.30 -2.47
N ASN A 135 -20.21 11.41 -2.50
CA ASN A 135 -20.01 10.00 -2.82
C ASN A 135 -20.68 9.57 -4.13
N LEU A 136 -20.16 8.47 -4.67
CA LEU A 136 -20.77 7.74 -5.78
C LEU A 136 -21.12 6.33 -5.28
N GLY A 137 -22.41 6.05 -5.12
CA GLY A 137 -22.89 4.74 -4.69
C GLY A 137 -22.68 3.66 -5.75
N GLY A 138 -22.44 2.43 -5.31
CA GLY A 138 -22.21 1.29 -6.19
C GLY A 138 -21.41 0.16 -5.52
N LEU A 139 -21.22 -0.91 -6.29
CA LEU A 139 -20.31 -2.00 -5.93
C LEU A 139 -18.92 -1.71 -6.49
N TYR A 140 -17.94 -1.64 -5.60
CA TYR A 140 -16.54 -1.47 -5.94
C TYR A 140 -15.81 -2.79 -5.75
N THR A 141 -15.12 -3.22 -6.80
CA THR A 141 -14.28 -4.42 -6.83
C THR A 141 -12.91 -4.06 -7.38
N MET A 142 -11.85 -4.60 -6.77
CA MET A 142 -10.48 -4.30 -7.19
C MET A 142 -9.58 -5.53 -7.00
N THR A 143 -8.66 -5.72 -7.93
CA THR A 143 -7.61 -6.74 -7.84
C THR A 143 -6.31 -6.13 -8.34
N VAL A 144 -5.26 -6.24 -7.53
CA VAL A 144 -3.94 -5.66 -7.85
C VAL A 144 -2.88 -6.74 -7.75
N ASN A 145 -2.06 -6.81 -8.80
CA ASN A 145 -0.89 -7.68 -8.89
C ASN A 145 0.27 -6.82 -9.36
N ASN A 146 1.40 -6.87 -8.65
CA ASN A 146 2.62 -6.16 -9.05
C ASN A 146 3.73 -7.17 -9.30
N ILE A 147 4.49 -6.96 -10.38
CA ILE A 147 5.73 -7.68 -10.66
C ILE A 147 6.84 -6.64 -10.69
N MET A 148 7.88 -6.86 -9.88
CA MET A 148 9.00 -5.94 -9.75
C MET A 148 10.30 -6.66 -10.06
N PHE A 149 11.15 -6.03 -10.86
CA PHE A 149 12.51 -6.49 -11.14
C PHE A 149 13.50 -5.41 -10.67
N GLY A 150 14.61 -5.82 -10.06
CA GLY A 150 15.66 -4.95 -9.57
C GLY A 150 17.05 -5.48 -9.89
N LEU A 151 18.02 -4.58 -9.97
CA LEU A 151 19.43 -4.91 -10.15
C LEU A 151 20.27 -3.98 -9.27
N ASP A 152 20.93 -4.55 -8.27
CA ASP A 152 21.79 -3.81 -7.34
C ASP A 152 23.26 -4.06 -7.70
N TYR A 153 24.10 -3.01 -7.74
CA TYR A 153 25.54 -3.13 -7.98
C TYR A 153 26.33 -2.82 -6.71
N ASN A 154 27.25 -3.71 -6.34
CA ASN A 154 28.11 -3.55 -5.16
C ASN A 154 29.55 -3.22 -5.61
N PHE A 155 30.06 -2.05 -5.21
CA PHE A 155 31.42 -1.54 -5.50
C PHE A 155 32.37 -1.68 -4.31
#